data_AF-A0A9P6FS41-F1
#
_entry.id   AF-A0A9P6FS41-F1
#
_cell.length_a   1.000
_cell.length_b   1.000
_cell.length_c   1.000
_cell.angle_alpha   90.00
_cell.angle_beta   90.00
_cell.angle_gamma   90.00
#
_symmetry.space_group_name_H-M   'P 1'
#
loop_
_entity.id
_entity.type
_entity.pdbx_description
1 polymer ?
#
loop_
_entity_poly.entity_id
_entity_poly.type
_entity_poly.pdbx_seq_one_letter_code
_entity_poly.pdbx_strand_id
1 'polypeptide(L)'
;MAIASSASASSEGVRDNSNKTFLDEEAAELDALVTNLEKTNTVTILNSFDTRLAHLESSVLPIHKSTQSLTRLAGNMNQTVAALESILSYFDLAAREETIIMRPLTEQDLQIYLQSIGRIREALKAMNSVNLKAGERAVQQLRRSLKVAVGKLHELFKQILVKHSVPLDLRVVTSSDRKDIPHMSQHPTQTLVQLAKSLAETELDPNVTPTGYLKSYCEIRANTMIKSLEPLYRSSMVELKGVYDKGSSPFIQYTASLLKLCRNEADVADTLLDAKMLSLAFMGSIMPPIEQWVEAGRSIVKRVKKSYMSEVGILFDIVESLETSMGTFESVYGLARRQKENDAFELLKSFKAGAMRTFIDFLNELRNQNNVKYQAMPPDGSVHQLTSDVTDQKKKEKKCNPESGSGPSAQNRRSQAAGRGGRNAIVQHYI
;
A
#
# COMPACT_ATOMS: atom_id res chain seq x y z
N MET A 1 -97.14 76.31 -100.94
CA MET A 1 -97.94 76.55 -99.72
C MET A 1 -98.38 75.19 -99.21
N ALA A 2 -98.02 74.85 -97.96
CA ALA A 2 -98.16 73.52 -97.35
C ALA A 2 -99.51 73.33 -96.63
N ILE A 3 -99.91 72.06 -96.36
CA ILE A 3 -100.29 71.45 -95.05
C ILE A 3 -101.20 70.17 -95.20
N ALA A 4 -100.72 69.05 -94.59
CA ALA A 4 -101.33 67.92 -93.82
C ALA A 4 -102.50 67.03 -94.36
N SER A 5 -102.78 65.79 -93.89
CA SER A 5 -102.33 64.95 -92.75
C SER A 5 -102.75 63.46 -92.91
N SER A 6 -102.15 62.55 -92.13
CA SER A 6 -102.38 61.10 -92.00
C SER A 6 -102.70 60.69 -90.54
N ALA A 7 -103.48 59.61 -90.30
CA ALA A 7 -103.52 58.85 -89.02
C ALA A 7 -104.40 57.57 -89.07
N SER A 8 -103.85 56.37 -88.79
CA SER A 8 -104.47 55.26 -88.02
C SER A 8 -103.65 53.93 -88.06
N ALA A 9 -102.79 53.62 -87.06
CA ALA A 9 -102.27 52.27 -86.76
C ALA A 9 -101.42 52.24 -85.45
N SER A 10 -102.00 52.00 -84.26
CA SER A 10 -101.21 51.99 -82.99
C SER A 10 -101.86 51.27 -81.77
N SER A 11 -102.41 50.04 -81.85
CA SER A 11 -103.02 49.42 -80.63
C SER A 11 -102.70 47.95 -80.29
N GLU A 12 -101.99 47.16 -81.11
CA GLU A 12 -101.70 45.74 -80.80
C GLU A 12 -100.34 45.47 -80.10
N GLY A 13 -99.37 46.38 -80.16
CA GLY A 13 -98.01 46.13 -79.64
C GLY A 13 -97.80 46.25 -78.11
N VAL A 14 -98.82 46.61 -77.33
CA VAL A 14 -98.65 46.98 -75.91
C VAL A 14 -98.89 45.79 -74.95
N ARG A 15 -99.75 44.82 -75.32
CA ARG A 15 -100.13 43.70 -74.43
C ARG A 15 -99.12 42.53 -74.40
N ASP A 16 -98.40 42.31 -75.50
CA ASP A 16 -97.41 41.22 -75.58
C ASP A 16 -96.10 41.57 -74.84
N ASN A 17 -95.81 42.88 -74.75
CA ASN A 17 -94.63 43.37 -74.05
C ASN A 17 -94.74 43.21 -72.52
N SER A 18 -95.93 43.36 -71.94
CA SER A 18 -96.13 43.25 -70.49
C SER A 18 -96.00 41.83 -69.94
N ASN A 19 -96.41 40.82 -70.70
CA ASN A 19 -96.24 39.41 -70.29
C ASN A 19 -94.79 38.97 -70.41
N LYS A 20 -94.07 39.47 -71.43
CA LYS A 20 -92.64 39.22 -71.60
C LYS A 20 -91.83 39.84 -70.47
N THR A 21 -92.15 41.07 -70.06
CA THR A 21 -91.47 41.73 -68.94
C THR A 21 -91.72 41.04 -67.60
N PHE A 22 -92.92 40.49 -67.36
CA PHE A 22 -93.23 39.76 -66.12
C PHE A 22 -92.50 38.41 -66.05
N LEU A 23 -92.44 37.67 -67.16
CA LEU A 23 -91.70 36.41 -67.23
C LEU A 23 -90.19 36.62 -67.11
N ASP A 24 -89.67 37.72 -67.67
CA ASP A 24 -88.25 38.09 -67.50
C ASP A 24 -87.94 38.47 -66.04
N GLU A 25 -88.88 39.09 -65.32
CA GLU A 25 -88.74 39.46 -63.91
C GLU A 25 -88.83 38.23 -62.98
N GLU A 26 -89.78 37.32 -63.20
CA GLU A 26 -89.92 36.07 -62.43
C GLU A 26 -88.75 35.11 -62.72
N ALA A 27 -88.23 35.09 -63.96
CA ALA A 27 -87.00 34.37 -64.29
C ALA A 27 -85.78 34.96 -63.59
N ALA A 28 -85.68 36.29 -63.48
CA ALA A 28 -84.59 36.94 -62.75
C ALA A 28 -84.68 36.68 -61.23
N GLU A 29 -85.88 36.63 -60.65
CA GLU A 29 -86.07 36.26 -59.25
C GLU A 29 -85.75 34.79 -58.98
N LEU A 30 -86.16 33.88 -59.88
CA LEU A 30 -85.82 32.46 -59.77
C LEU A 30 -84.31 32.24 -59.91
N ASP A 31 -83.65 32.96 -60.82
CA ASP A 31 -82.19 32.95 -60.97
C ASP A 31 -81.49 33.51 -59.72
N ALA A 32 -82.05 34.57 -59.11
CA ALA A 32 -81.59 35.11 -57.84
C ALA A 32 -81.78 34.12 -56.67
N LEU A 33 -82.86 33.33 -56.68
CA LEU A 33 -83.13 32.33 -55.66
C LEU A 33 -82.22 31.10 -55.82
N VAL A 34 -82.00 30.64 -57.05
CA VAL A 34 -81.07 29.54 -57.39
C VAL A 34 -79.64 29.94 -57.01
N THR A 35 -79.21 31.15 -57.37
CA THR A 35 -77.89 31.67 -56.95
C THR A 35 -77.79 31.85 -55.44
N ASN A 36 -78.86 32.18 -54.72
CA ASN A 36 -78.87 32.16 -53.26
C ASN A 36 -78.80 30.74 -52.69
N LEU A 37 -79.50 29.77 -53.31
CA LEU A 37 -79.53 28.39 -52.86
C LEU A 37 -78.16 27.72 -53.07
N GLU A 38 -77.50 28.01 -54.19
CA GLU A 38 -76.09 27.64 -54.45
C GLU A 38 -75.13 28.24 -53.42
N LYS A 39 -75.35 29.50 -53.00
CA LYS A 39 -74.58 30.14 -51.91
C LYS A 39 -74.85 29.51 -50.53
N THR A 40 -76.06 28.98 -50.30
CA THR A 40 -76.43 28.29 -49.05
C THR A 40 -76.22 26.77 -49.09
N ASN A 41 -75.73 26.24 -50.21
CA ASN A 41 -75.58 24.80 -50.38
C ASN A 41 -74.51 24.29 -49.39
N THR A 42 -74.93 23.46 -48.44
CA THR A 42 -74.12 23.04 -47.28
C THR A 42 -72.84 22.33 -47.69
N VAL A 43 -72.85 21.68 -48.86
CA VAL A 43 -71.70 21.04 -49.50
C VAL A 43 -70.63 22.08 -49.88
N THR A 44 -71.03 23.24 -50.41
CA THR A 44 -70.11 24.33 -50.75
C THR A 44 -69.45 24.89 -49.49
N ILE A 45 -70.21 25.01 -48.40
CA ILE A 45 -69.70 25.46 -47.10
C ILE A 45 -68.72 24.44 -46.51
N LEU A 46 -69.04 23.14 -46.50
CA LEU A 46 -68.15 22.09 -46.00
C LEU A 46 -66.87 21.96 -46.83
N ASN A 47 -66.97 22.06 -48.16
CA ASN A 47 -65.79 22.06 -49.03
C ASN A 47 -64.89 23.30 -48.77
N SER A 48 -65.49 24.44 -48.43
CA SER A 48 -64.75 25.63 -47.97
C SER A 48 -64.05 25.41 -46.62
N PHE A 49 -64.65 24.62 -45.73
CA PHE A 49 -64.02 24.26 -44.46
C PHE A 49 -62.89 23.25 -44.64
N ASP A 50 -63.06 22.21 -45.46
CA ASP A 50 -62.02 21.23 -45.75
C ASP A 50 -60.82 21.86 -46.45
N THR A 51 -61.04 22.73 -47.43
CA THR A 51 -59.96 23.49 -48.07
C THR A 51 -59.25 24.42 -47.09
N ARG A 52 -59.98 25.08 -46.18
CA ARG A 52 -59.38 25.88 -45.10
C ARG A 52 -58.64 25.02 -44.08
N LEU A 53 -59.13 23.83 -43.73
CA LEU A 53 -58.48 22.90 -42.82
C LEU A 53 -57.21 22.33 -43.45
N ALA A 54 -57.25 21.92 -44.70
CA ALA A 54 -56.09 21.44 -45.44
C ALA A 54 -55.03 22.54 -45.61
N HIS A 55 -55.46 23.78 -45.89
CA HIS A 55 -54.55 24.93 -45.93
C HIS A 55 -53.98 25.27 -44.56
N LEU A 56 -54.79 25.17 -43.50
CA LEU A 56 -54.36 25.39 -42.12
C LEU A 56 -53.39 24.30 -41.68
N GLU A 57 -53.64 23.03 -41.99
CA GLU A 57 -52.73 21.92 -41.75
C GLU A 57 -51.41 22.10 -42.52
N SER A 58 -51.49 22.44 -43.80
CA SER A 58 -50.35 22.83 -44.65
C SER A 58 -49.53 23.98 -44.04
N SER A 59 -50.19 24.94 -43.39
CA SER A 59 -49.54 26.10 -42.78
C SER A 59 -49.01 25.83 -41.36
N VAL A 60 -49.71 25.03 -40.57
CA VAL A 60 -49.45 24.78 -39.14
C VAL A 60 -48.49 23.62 -38.94
N LEU A 61 -48.56 22.56 -39.76
CA LEU A 61 -47.69 21.38 -39.64
C LEU A 61 -46.19 21.73 -39.79
N PRO A 62 -45.77 22.58 -40.76
CA PRO A 62 -44.39 23.03 -40.85
C PRO A 62 -43.96 23.90 -39.67
N ILE A 63 -44.86 24.75 -39.15
CA ILE A 63 -44.60 25.56 -37.96
C ILE A 63 -44.38 24.65 -36.76
N HIS A 64 -45.26 23.67 -36.50
CA HIS A 64 -45.10 22.73 -35.40
C HIS A 64 -43.81 21.91 -35.52
N LYS A 65 -43.47 21.41 -36.72
CA LYS A 65 -42.19 20.72 -36.97
C LYS A 65 -40.99 21.65 -36.75
N SER A 66 -41.08 22.90 -37.20
CA SER A 66 -40.05 23.92 -36.98
C SER A 66 -39.89 24.21 -35.48
N THR A 67 -40.99 24.45 -34.76
CA THR A 67 -41.00 24.65 -33.31
C THR A 67 -40.39 23.47 -32.58
N GLN A 68 -40.76 22.22 -32.90
CA GLN A 68 -40.18 21.03 -32.27
C GLN A 68 -38.67 20.91 -32.54
N SER A 69 -38.24 21.19 -33.77
CA SER A 69 -36.82 21.22 -34.13
C SER A 69 -36.07 22.30 -33.35
N LEU A 70 -36.68 23.49 -33.19
CA LEU A 70 -36.12 24.63 -32.48
C LEU A 70 -36.06 24.37 -30.97
N THR A 71 -37.06 23.71 -30.38
CA THR A 71 -37.03 23.24 -29.00
C THR A 71 -35.92 22.21 -28.78
N ARG A 72 -35.76 21.26 -29.70
CA ARG A 72 -34.66 20.28 -29.64
C ARG A 72 -33.29 20.95 -29.76
N LEU A 73 -33.16 21.92 -30.67
CA LEU A 73 -31.93 22.70 -30.84
C LEU A 73 -31.61 23.51 -29.59
N ALA A 74 -32.60 24.19 -29.00
CA ALA A 74 -32.45 24.93 -27.76
C ALA A 74 -32.04 24.01 -26.60
N GLY A 75 -32.65 22.82 -26.50
CA GLY A 75 -32.24 21.80 -25.53
C GLY A 75 -30.79 21.35 -25.71
N ASN A 76 -30.39 21.04 -26.94
CA ASN A 76 -29.01 20.66 -27.27
C ASN A 76 -28.01 21.79 -26.97
N MET A 77 -28.37 23.04 -27.27
CA MET A 77 -27.57 24.22 -26.94
C MET A 77 -27.38 24.36 -25.43
N ASN A 78 -28.47 24.28 -24.64
CA ASN A 78 -28.39 24.36 -23.18
C ASN A 78 -27.50 23.25 -22.59
N GLN A 79 -27.61 22.02 -23.12
CA GLN A 79 -26.76 20.91 -22.67
C GLN A 79 -25.29 21.12 -23.04
N THR A 80 -25.02 21.73 -24.20
CA THR A 80 -23.66 22.08 -24.62
C THR A 80 -23.08 23.20 -23.76
N VAL A 81 -23.87 24.22 -23.43
CA VAL A 81 -23.47 25.30 -22.51
C VAL A 81 -23.14 24.73 -21.13
N ALA A 82 -24.00 23.87 -20.57
CA ALA A 82 -23.73 23.23 -19.28
C ALA A 82 -22.45 22.38 -19.30
N ALA A 83 -22.17 21.67 -20.40
CA ALA A 83 -20.92 20.94 -20.57
C ALA A 83 -19.70 21.88 -20.64
N LEU A 84 -19.82 23.02 -21.32
CA LEU A 84 -18.76 24.04 -21.38
C LEU A 84 -18.49 24.69 -20.03
N GLU A 85 -19.53 25.06 -19.28
CA GLU A 85 -19.40 25.60 -17.92
C GLU A 85 -18.73 24.61 -16.98
N SER A 86 -19.08 23.32 -17.10
CA SER A 86 -18.42 22.24 -16.35
C SER A 86 -16.92 22.20 -16.64
N ILE A 87 -16.52 22.21 -17.92
CA ILE A 87 -15.10 22.22 -18.31
C ILE A 87 -14.38 23.45 -17.75
N LEU A 88 -14.97 24.63 -17.90
CA LEU A 88 -14.38 25.90 -17.48
C LEU A 88 -14.16 25.93 -15.96
N SER A 89 -15.09 25.39 -15.19
CA SER A 89 -14.96 25.26 -13.73
C SER A 89 -13.73 24.45 -13.30
N TYR A 90 -13.33 23.43 -14.08
CA TYR A 90 -12.14 22.64 -13.78
C TYR A 90 -10.83 23.36 -14.14
N PHE A 91 -10.83 24.27 -15.12
CA PHE A 91 -9.68 25.14 -15.39
C PHE A 91 -9.44 26.10 -14.22
N ASP A 92 -10.50 26.75 -13.74
CA ASP A 92 -10.43 27.63 -12.57
C ASP A 92 -10.02 26.87 -11.31
N LEU A 93 -10.55 25.65 -11.14
CA LEU A 93 -10.14 24.76 -10.05
C LEU A 93 -8.65 24.41 -10.15
N ALA A 94 -8.15 24.04 -11.33
CA ALA A 94 -6.74 23.68 -11.52
C ALA A 94 -5.81 24.85 -11.14
N ALA A 95 -6.14 26.07 -11.56
CA ALA A 95 -5.38 27.26 -11.20
C ALA A 95 -5.46 27.54 -9.68
N ARG A 96 -6.66 27.47 -9.09
CA ARG A 96 -6.87 27.72 -7.66
C ARG A 96 -6.09 26.72 -6.79
N GLU A 97 -6.24 25.44 -7.05
CA GLU A 97 -5.59 24.41 -6.23
C GLU A 97 -4.06 24.41 -6.41
N GLU A 98 -3.55 24.78 -7.59
CA GLU A 98 -2.11 24.98 -7.78
C GLU A 98 -1.56 26.08 -6.86
N THR A 99 -2.27 27.20 -6.69
CA THR A 99 -1.81 28.26 -5.77
C THR A 99 -1.74 27.80 -4.30
N ILE A 100 -2.64 26.90 -3.89
CA ILE A 100 -2.64 26.31 -2.54
C ILE A 100 -1.47 25.35 -2.42
N ILE A 101 -1.28 24.47 -3.41
CA ILE A 101 -0.23 23.46 -3.44
C ILE A 101 1.16 24.07 -3.51
N MET A 102 1.33 25.22 -4.17
CA MET A 102 2.65 25.86 -4.28
C MET A 102 3.15 26.43 -2.95
N ARG A 103 2.28 26.70 -1.97
CA ARG A 103 2.70 27.21 -0.66
C ARG A 103 3.56 26.19 0.12
N PRO A 104 4.48 26.64 1.00
CA PRO A 104 5.18 25.74 1.91
C PRO A 104 4.18 25.00 2.79
N LEU A 105 4.33 23.69 2.94
CA LEU A 105 3.44 22.88 3.76
C LEU A 105 3.92 22.89 5.22
N THR A 106 3.07 23.35 6.12
CA THR A 106 3.28 23.25 7.58
C THR A 106 2.29 22.24 8.18
N GLU A 107 2.56 21.76 9.41
CA GLU A 107 1.63 20.87 10.12
C GLU A 107 0.24 21.50 10.31
N GLN A 108 0.15 22.83 10.45
CA GLN A 108 -1.10 23.56 10.65
C GLN A 108 -1.94 23.63 9.36
N ASP A 109 -1.27 23.72 8.20
CA ASP A 109 -1.92 23.80 6.90
C ASP A 109 -2.31 22.43 6.33
N LEU A 110 -1.93 21.34 7.01
CA LEU A 110 -2.12 19.97 6.52
C LEU A 110 -3.55 19.70 6.10
N GLN A 111 -4.53 20.09 6.91
CA GLN A 111 -5.93 19.80 6.62
C GLN A 111 -6.45 20.51 5.37
N ILE A 112 -6.02 21.76 5.15
CA ILE A 112 -6.37 22.53 3.95
C ILE A 112 -5.75 21.87 2.72
N TYR A 113 -4.52 21.38 2.87
CA TYR A 113 -3.78 20.70 1.82
C TYR A 113 -4.41 19.35 1.44
N LEU A 114 -4.84 18.55 2.42
CA LEU A 114 -5.51 17.28 2.19
C LEU A 114 -6.87 17.47 1.50
N GLN A 115 -7.62 18.52 1.85
CA GLN A 115 -8.85 18.88 1.15
C GLN A 115 -8.59 19.29 -0.31
N SER A 116 -7.53 20.07 -0.55
CA SER A 116 -7.10 20.45 -1.91
C SER A 116 -6.77 19.21 -2.76
N ILE A 117 -6.02 18.26 -2.21
CA ILE A 117 -5.72 16.98 -2.86
C ILE A 117 -6.99 16.18 -3.16
N GLY A 118 -7.94 16.14 -2.22
CA GLY A 118 -9.25 15.51 -2.43
C GLY A 118 -9.99 16.10 -3.63
N ARG A 119 -10.10 17.44 -3.69
CA ARG A 119 -10.74 18.15 -4.81
C ARG A 119 -10.04 17.89 -6.15
N ILE A 120 -8.71 17.85 -6.16
CA ILE A 120 -7.95 17.50 -7.38
C ILE A 120 -8.23 16.08 -7.83
N ARG A 121 -8.29 15.11 -6.91
CA ARG A 121 -8.58 13.70 -7.23
C ARG A 121 -9.99 13.55 -7.80
N GLU A 122 -10.97 14.20 -7.21
CA GLU A 122 -12.35 14.22 -7.70
C GLU A 122 -12.43 14.85 -9.10
N ALA A 123 -11.76 15.97 -9.32
CA ALA A 123 -11.68 16.63 -10.62
C ALA A 123 -11.02 15.76 -11.69
N LEU A 124 -9.91 15.08 -11.35
CA LEU A 124 -9.24 14.14 -12.26
C LEU A 124 -10.14 12.96 -12.62
N LYS A 125 -10.89 12.41 -11.66
CA LYS A 125 -11.85 11.33 -11.89
C LYS A 125 -12.98 11.79 -12.81
N ALA A 126 -13.53 12.98 -12.56
CA ALA A 126 -14.58 13.55 -13.39
C ALA A 126 -14.10 13.83 -14.82
N MET A 127 -12.95 14.49 -14.99
CA MET A 127 -12.40 14.81 -16.32
C MET A 127 -12.03 13.57 -17.14
N ASN A 128 -11.49 12.52 -16.51
CA ASN A 128 -11.22 11.25 -17.19
C ASN A 128 -12.51 10.56 -17.69
N SER A 129 -13.66 10.81 -17.07
CA SER A 129 -14.95 10.26 -17.53
C SER A 129 -15.52 11.00 -18.76
N VAL A 130 -15.24 12.30 -18.86
CA VAL A 130 -15.80 13.16 -19.91
C VAL A 130 -14.96 13.11 -21.20
N ASN A 131 -13.69 12.68 -21.14
CA ASN A 131 -12.81 12.39 -22.28
C ASN A 131 -12.76 13.50 -23.36
N LEU A 132 -12.66 14.77 -22.94
CA LEU A 132 -12.57 15.91 -23.86
C LEU A 132 -11.12 16.35 -24.07
N LYS A 133 -10.69 16.41 -25.35
CA LYS A 133 -9.37 16.93 -25.73
C LYS A 133 -9.12 18.36 -25.24
N ALA A 134 -10.15 19.21 -25.22
CA ALA A 134 -10.03 20.58 -24.73
C ALA A 134 -9.59 20.65 -23.25
N GLY A 135 -9.99 19.68 -22.42
CA GLY A 135 -9.63 19.61 -20.99
C GLY A 135 -8.28 18.97 -20.71
N GLU A 136 -7.56 18.46 -21.72
CA GLU A 136 -6.32 17.71 -21.54
C GLU A 136 -5.24 18.55 -20.82
N ARG A 137 -5.15 19.84 -21.13
CA ARG A 137 -4.23 20.77 -20.46
C ARG A 137 -4.53 20.91 -18.97
N ALA A 138 -5.79 21.06 -18.60
CA ALA A 138 -6.22 21.13 -17.19
C ALA A 138 -5.94 19.80 -16.46
N VAL A 139 -6.23 18.66 -17.10
CA VAL A 139 -5.90 17.33 -16.55
C VAL A 139 -4.40 17.20 -16.31
N GLN A 140 -3.56 17.62 -17.25
CA GLN A 140 -2.11 17.60 -17.07
C GLN A 140 -1.66 18.51 -15.92
N GLN A 141 -2.24 19.70 -15.78
CA GLN A 141 -1.95 20.63 -14.68
C GLN A 141 -2.38 20.07 -13.32
N LEU A 142 -3.56 19.47 -13.23
CA LEU A 142 -4.05 18.78 -12.03
C LEU A 142 -3.16 17.58 -11.65
N ARG A 143 -2.73 16.76 -12.62
CA ARG A 143 -1.79 15.66 -12.39
C ARG A 143 -0.42 16.16 -11.89
N ARG A 144 0.10 17.24 -12.47
CA ARG A 144 1.36 17.87 -12.01
C ARG A 144 1.22 18.41 -10.59
N SER A 145 0.14 19.13 -10.30
CA SER A 145 -0.15 19.66 -8.98
C SER A 145 -0.25 18.54 -7.94
N LEU A 146 -0.93 17.45 -8.28
CA LEU A 146 -1.02 16.27 -7.42
C LEU A 146 0.36 15.64 -7.15
N LYS A 147 1.22 15.52 -8.17
CA LYS A 147 2.58 15.00 -7.99
C LYS A 147 3.41 15.86 -7.04
N VAL A 148 3.34 17.19 -7.19
CA VAL A 148 4.01 18.12 -6.26
C VAL A 148 3.43 17.99 -4.85
N ALA A 149 2.11 17.84 -4.75
CA ALA A 149 1.43 17.69 -3.47
C ALA A 149 1.86 16.44 -2.72
N VAL A 150 1.90 15.29 -3.39
CA VAL A 150 2.41 14.03 -2.83
C VAL A 150 3.87 14.18 -2.38
N GLY A 151 4.72 14.83 -3.19
CA GLY A 151 6.11 15.07 -2.81
C GLY A 151 6.26 15.90 -1.54
N LYS A 152 5.44 16.95 -1.37
CA LYS A 152 5.42 17.78 -0.15
C LYS A 152 4.88 17.01 1.07
N LEU A 153 3.84 16.19 0.89
CA LEU A 153 3.33 15.31 1.96
C LEU A 153 4.38 14.29 2.40
N HIS A 154 5.10 13.68 1.46
CA HIS A 154 6.21 12.78 1.75
C HIS A 154 7.27 13.50 2.57
N GLU A 155 7.71 14.69 2.14
CA GLU A 155 8.75 15.44 2.84
C GLU A 155 8.32 15.83 4.26
N LEU A 156 7.07 16.26 4.46
CA LEU A 156 6.54 16.52 5.81
C LEU A 156 6.51 15.24 6.67
N PHE A 157 6.02 14.13 6.12
CA PHE A 157 6.03 12.83 6.80
C PHE A 157 7.44 12.45 7.24
N LYS A 158 8.42 12.59 6.35
CA LYS A 158 9.84 12.34 6.62
C LYS A 158 10.36 13.23 7.74
N GLN A 159 10.07 14.53 7.72
CA GLN A 159 10.52 15.49 8.73
C GLN A 159 9.97 15.17 10.12
N ILE A 160 8.67 14.91 10.22
CA ILE A 160 8.02 14.52 11.49
C ILE A 160 8.59 13.19 11.98
N LEU A 161 8.75 12.20 11.09
CA LEU A 161 9.26 10.88 11.45
C LEU A 161 10.70 10.95 11.97
N VAL A 162 11.58 11.73 11.32
CA VAL A 162 12.96 11.94 11.79
C VAL A 162 12.97 12.63 13.16
N LYS A 163 12.15 13.68 13.33
CA LYS A 163 12.07 14.44 14.58
C LYS A 163 11.66 13.57 15.78
N HIS A 164 10.79 12.59 15.55
CA HIS A 164 10.25 11.72 16.60
C HIS A 164 10.88 10.33 16.66
N SER A 165 11.80 9.98 15.74
CA SER A 165 12.58 8.73 15.79
C SER A 165 13.95 8.99 16.43
N VAL A 166 13.97 9.01 17.77
CA VAL A 166 15.19 9.26 18.54
C VAL A 166 15.87 7.93 18.90
N PRO A 167 17.18 7.76 18.65
CA PRO A 167 17.91 6.58 19.11
C PRO A 167 17.86 6.43 20.63
N LEU A 168 17.67 5.20 21.08
CA LEU A 168 17.53 4.85 22.49
C LEU A 168 18.88 4.42 23.09
N ASP A 169 19.17 4.86 24.31
CA ASP A 169 20.30 4.31 25.08
C ASP A 169 19.88 2.99 25.72
N LEU A 170 20.31 1.87 25.14
CA LEU A 170 19.93 0.53 25.60
C LEU A 170 20.51 0.15 26.97
N ARG A 171 21.40 0.96 27.54
CA ARG A 171 21.93 0.74 28.90
C ARG A 171 20.91 1.06 29.99
N VAL A 172 19.98 1.98 29.73
CA VAL A 172 18.92 2.34 30.69
C VAL A 172 17.67 1.47 30.55
N VAL A 173 17.56 0.71 29.45
CA VAL A 173 16.42 -0.15 29.11
C VAL A 173 16.63 -1.53 29.73
N THR A 174 16.33 -1.64 31.03
CA THR A 174 16.64 -2.82 31.85
C THR A 174 15.52 -3.85 31.94
N SER A 175 14.29 -3.51 31.55
CA SER A 175 13.15 -4.41 31.68
C SER A 175 13.30 -5.59 30.73
N SER A 176 12.78 -6.78 31.07
CA SER A 176 12.78 -7.91 30.12
C SER A 176 11.78 -7.73 28.98
N ASP A 177 10.80 -6.83 29.16
CA ASP A 177 9.74 -6.50 28.21
C ASP A 177 10.02 -5.15 27.50
N ARG A 178 9.10 -4.68 26.67
CA ARG A 178 9.16 -3.40 25.93
C ARG A 178 8.55 -2.20 26.66
N LYS A 179 8.11 -2.37 27.91
CA LYS A 179 7.41 -1.35 28.71
C LYS A 179 8.25 -0.10 29.01
N ASP A 180 9.57 -0.24 28.97
CA ASP A 180 10.53 0.82 29.20
C ASP A 180 10.95 1.57 27.94
N ILE A 181 10.43 1.18 26.76
CA ILE A 181 10.66 1.90 25.51
C ILE A 181 9.70 3.10 25.44
N PRO A 182 10.21 4.33 25.27
CA PRO A 182 9.36 5.51 25.16
C PRO A 182 8.42 5.43 23.95
N HIS A 183 7.12 5.60 24.19
CA HIS A 183 6.13 5.71 23.12
C HIS A 183 6.16 7.11 22.48
N MET A 184 5.90 7.16 21.17
CA MET A 184 5.70 8.44 20.49
C MET A 184 4.44 9.12 21.03
N SER A 185 4.50 10.44 21.23
CA SER A 185 3.35 11.20 21.74
C SER A 185 2.17 11.15 20.77
N GLN A 186 0.95 11.38 21.29
CA GLN A 186 -0.28 11.19 20.54
C GLN A 186 -0.40 12.10 19.32
N HIS A 187 -0.01 13.37 19.44
CA HIS A 187 -0.19 14.36 18.36
C HIS A 187 0.66 14.03 17.10
N PRO A 188 1.98 13.82 17.17
CA PRO A 188 2.78 13.40 16.01
C PRO A 188 2.29 12.09 15.39
N THR A 189 1.86 11.13 16.22
CA THR A 189 1.31 9.85 15.76
C THR A 189 0.06 10.08 14.89
N GLN A 190 -0.88 10.91 15.34
CA GLN A 190 -2.09 11.23 14.59
C GLN A 190 -1.77 11.91 13.25
N THR A 191 -0.84 12.86 13.24
CA THR A 191 -0.41 13.56 12.01
C THR A 191 0.25 12.58 11.03
N LEU A 192 1.13 11.69 11.51
CA LEU A 192 1.78 10.67 10.69
C LEU A 192 0.79 9.67 10.10
N VAL A 193 -0.23 9.25 10.86
CA VAL A 193 -1.31 8.36 10.37
C VAL A 193 -2.11 9.04 9.27
N GLN A 194 -2.48 10.31 9.44
CA GLN A 194 -3.20 11.06 8.42
C GLN A 194 -2.37 11.19 7.14
N LEU A 195 -1.08 11.49 7.27
CA LEU A 195 -0.14 11.57 6.16
C LEU A 195 0.01 10.22 5.45
N ALA A 196 0.28 9.15 6.19
CA ALA A 196 0.44 7.81 5.63
C ALA A 196 -0.82 7.35 4.88
N LYS A 197 -2.00 7.58 5.45
CA LYS A 197 -3.28 7.29 4.80
C LYS A 197 -3.44 8.09 3.51
N SER A 198 -3.20 9.40 3.54
CA SER A 198 -3.31 10.24 2.34
C SER A 198 -2.34 9.83 1.24
N LEU A 199 -1.10 9.48 1.59
CA LEU A 199 -0.07 9.02 0.67
C LEU A 199 -0.42 7.66 0.07
N ALA A 200 -0.96 6.74 0.86
CA ALA A 200 -1.45 5.45 0.39
C ALA A 200 -2.64 5.57 -0.57
N GLU A 201 -3.56 6.51 -0.33
CA GLU A 201 -4.74 6.71 -1.16
C GLU A 201 -4.47 7.50 -2.46
N THR A 202 -3.44 8.34 -2.48
CA THR A 202 -3.21 9.28 -3.59
C THR A 202 -2.54 8.64 -4.80
N GLU A 203 -1.95 7.45 -4.65
CA GLU A 203 -1.37 6.75 -5.79
C GLU A 203 -2.47 6.23 -6.73
N LEU A 204 -2.59 6.90 -7.88
CA LEU A 204 -3.63 6.74 -8.90
C LEU A 204 -3.56 5.40 -9.66
N ASP A 205 -2.48 4.64 -9.50
CA ASP A 205 -2.21 3.45 -10.29
C ASP A 205 -2.39 2.18 -9.43
N PRO A 206 -3.46 1.38 -9.63
CA PRO A 206 -3.74 0.21 -8.81
C PRO A 206 -2.70 -0.92 -8.93
N ASN A 207 -1.80 -0.82 -9.91
CA ASN A 207 -0.73 -1.80 -10.16
C ASN A 207 0.65 -1.37 -9.63
N VAL A 208 0.80 -0.14 -9.11
CA VAL A 208 2.08 0.36 -8.60
C VAL A 208 2.02 0.35 -7.08
N THR A 209 2.90 -0.45 -6.46
CA THR A 209 3.02 -0.49 -5.00
C THR A 209 3.56 0.86 -4.51
N PRO A 210 2.80 1.61 -3.69
CA PRO A 210 3.14 2.98 -3.30
C PRO A 210 4.30 2.95 -2.31
N THR A 211 5.53 3.05 -2.80
CA THR A 211 6.74 2.66 -2.04
C THR A 211 7.67 3.81 -1.71
N GLY A 212 7.40 5.03 -2.18
CA GLY A 212 8.26 6.20 -1.93
C GLY A 212 8.37 6.54 -0.45
N TYR A 213 7.25 6.89 0.18
CA TYR A 213 7.23 7.25 1.61
C TYR A 213 7.55 6.05 2.50
N LEU A 214 7.14 4.85 2.08
CA LEU A 214 7.44 3.61 2.79
C LEU A 214 8.93 3.34 2.85
N LYS A 215 9.66 3.56 1.75
CA LYS A 215 11.11 3.44 1.73
C LYS A 215 11.76 4.41 2.73
N SER A 216 11.31 5.67 2.76
CA SER A 216 11.79 6.63 3.76
C SER A 216 11.45 6.22 5.19
N TYR A 217 10.26 5.65 5.44
CA TYR A 217 9.91 5.07 6.72
C TYR A 217 10.92 4.00 7.14
N CYS A 218 11.11 2.99 6.29
CA CYS A 218 12.03 1.87 6.54
C CYS A 218 13.46 2.37 6.80
N GLU A 219 13.97 3.27 5.96
CA GLU A 219 15.31 3.84 6.11
C GLU A 219 15.47 4.60 7.43
N ILE A 220 14.52 5.44 7.82
CA ILE A 220 14.61 6.22 9.06
C ILE A 220 14.54 5.30 10.28
N ARG A 221 13.58 4.38 10.31
CA ARG A 221 13.37 3.47 11.44
C ARG A 221 14.53 2.48 11.60
N ALA A 222 14.99 1.87 10.50
CA ALA A 222 16.17 0.99 10.50
C ALA A 222 17.42 1.71 11.01
N ASN A 223 17.69 2.92 10.49
CA ASN A 223 18.84 3.71 10.94
C ASN A 223 18.73 4.11 12.43
N THR A 224 17.52 4.36 12.92
CA THR A 224 17.30 4.68 14.34
C THR A 224 17.58 3.47 15.23
N MET A 225 17.13 2.27 14.81
CA MET A 225 17.43 1.01 15.50
C MET A 225 18.93 0.72 15.51
N ILE A 226 19.60 0.81 14.34
CA ILE A 226 21.07 0.62 14.23
C ILE A 226 21.81 1.57 15.17
N LYS A 227 21.47 2.87 15.17
CA LYS A 227 22.10 3.84 16.07
C LYS A 227 21.91 3.51 17.55
N SER A 228 20.75 2.96 17.91
CA SER A 228 20.47 2.53 19.29
C SER A 228 21.32 1.30 19.68
N LEU A 229 21.51 0.38 18.74
CA LEU A 229 22.24 -0.88 18.92
C LEU A 229 23.76 -0.73 18.80
N GLU A 230 24.24 0.35 18.20
CA GLU A 230 25.66 0.60 17.90
C GLU A 230 26.61 0.39 19.09
N PRO A 231 26.32 0.82 20.34
CA PRO A 231 27.20 0.56 21.48
C PRO A 231 27.36 -0.94 21.80
N LEU A 232 26.29 -1.72 21.67
CA LEU A 232 26.28 -3.17 21.90
C LEU A 232 26.95 -3.93 20.75
N TYR A 233 26.73 -3.48 19.52
CA TYR A 233 27.44 -3.97 18.34
C TYR A 233 28.95 -3.81 18.52
N ARG A 234 29.43 -2.60 18.84
CA ARG A 234 30.86 -2.35 19.09
C ARG A 234 31.42 -3.20 20.22
N SER A 235 30.69 -3.33 21.32
CA SER A 235 31.11 -4.15 22.46
C SER A 235 31.23 -5.63 22.08
N SER A 236 30.35 -6.12 21.20
CA SER A 236 30.40 -7.50 20.67
C SER A 236 31.58 -7.72 19.72
N MET A 237 32.13 -6.66 19.13
CA MET A 237 33.26 -6.70 18.20
C MET A 237 34.62 -6.69 18.88
N VAL A 238 34.70 -6.52 20.20
CA VAL A 238 35.97 -6.50 20.96
C VAL A 238 36.25 -7.90 21.52
N GLU A 239 37.54 -8.28 21.58
CA GLU A 239 37.97 -9.55 22.16
C GLU A 239 37.82 -9.46 23.69
N LEU A 240 37.17 -10.45 24.30
CA LEU A 240 37.00 -10.48 25.75
C LEU A 240 38.30 -10.98 26.38
N LYS A 241 38.92 -10.14 27.21
CA LYS A 241 40.13 -10.51 27.96
C LYS A 241 39.76 -11.01 29.35
N GLY A 242 40.38 -12.11 29.77
CA GLY A 242 40.23 -12.66 31.11
C GLY A 242 39.39 -13.94 31.18
N VAL A 243 38.96 -14.29 32.39
CA VAL A 243 38.09 -15.45 32.62
C VAL A 243 36.66 -15.07 32.24
N TYR A 244 36.03 -15.86 31.38
CA TYR A 244 34.65 -15.64 30.95
C TYR A 244 33.65 -16.02 32.05
N ASP A 245 32.70 -15.12 32.31
CA ASP A 245 31.55 -15.37 33.17
C ASP A 245 30.29 -15.57 32.34
N LYS A 246 29.50 -16.59 32.67
CA LYS A 246 28.26 -16.90 31.96
C LYS A 246 27.29 -15.71 32.04
N GLY A 247 26.67 -15.36 30.93
CA GLY A 247 25.79 -14.21 30.74
C GLY A 247 26.51 -12.90 30.46
N SER A 248 27.84 -12.84 30.53
CA SER A 248 28.58 -11.58 30.37
C SER A 248 28.86 -11.20 28.91
N SER A 249 28.46 -12.03 27.95
CA SER A 249 28.69 -11.75 26.52
C SER A 249 27.88 -10.52 26.05
N PRO A 250 28.55 -9.49 25.50
CA PRO A 250 27.85 -8.34 24.91
C PRO A 250 26.90 -8.72 23.78
N PHE A 251 27.17 -9.84 23.09
CA PHE A 251 26.34 -10.34 22.01
C PHE A 251 24.98 -10.87 22.50
N ILE A 252 24.92 -11.41 23.72
CA ILE A 252 23.67 -11.86 24.35
C ILE A 252 22.78 -10.65 24.62
N GLN A 253 23.33 -9.61 25.25
CA GLN A 253 22.61 -8.36 25.49
C GLN A 253 22.20 -7.67 24.19
N TYR A 254 23.07 -7.71 23.17
CA TYR A 254 22.77 -7.21 21.83
C TYR A 254 21.56 -7.94 21.22
N THR A 255 21.55 -9.27 21.27
CA THR A 255 20.46 -10.11 20.72
C THR A 255 19.13 -9.81 21.43
N ALA A 256 19.13 -9.77 22.76
CA ALA A 256 17.94 -9.44 23.55
C ALA A 256 17.39 -8.05 23.21
N SER A 257 18.28 -7.05 23.09
CA SER A 257 17.90 -5.69 22.77
C SER A 257 17.37 -5.53 21.34
N LEU A 258 18.00 -6.21 20.37
CA LEU A 258 17.54 -6.26 18.99
C LEU A 258 16.10 -6.80 18.91
N LEU A 259 15.84 -7.95 19.54
CA LEU A 259 14.52 -8.58 19.54
C LEU A 259 13.46 -7.67 20.18
N LYS A 260 13.83 -6.96 21.25
CA LYS A 260 12.94 -5.99 21.89
C LYS A 260 12.60 -4.83 20.96
N LEU A 261 13.59 -4.26 20.29
CA LEU A 261 13.38 -3.18 19.31
C LEU A 261 12.55 -3.65 18.11
N CYS A 262 12.76 -4.88 17.60
CA CYS A 262 11.94 -5.45 16.53
C CYS A 262 10.47 -5.58 16.94
N ARG A 263 10.18 -6.04 18.16
CA ARG A 263 8.79 -6.12 18.65
C ARG A 263 8.15 -4.74 18.79
N ASN A 264 8.89 -3.77 19.33
CA ASN A 264 8.41 -2.40 19.43
C ASN A 264 8.17 -1.77 18.05
N GLU A 265 9.01 -2.08 17.07
CA GLU A 265 8.82 -1.60 15.69
C GLU A 265 7.57 -2.20 15.04
N ALA A 266 7.20 -3.44 15.37
CA ALA A 266 5.95 -4.03 14.91
C ALA A 266 4.74 -3.22 15.42
N ASP A 267 4.73 -2.87 16.70
CA ASP A 267 3.68 -2.03 17.29
C ASP A 267 3.65 -0.64 16.63
N VAL A 268 4.80 0.00 16.43
CA VAL A 268 4.88 1.33 15.78
C VAL A 268 4.35 1.26 14.34
N ALA A 269 4.77 0.26 13.56
CA ALA A 269 4.29 0.07 12.20
C ALA A 269 2.77 -0.18 12.15
N ASP A 270 2.24 -0.97 13.08
CA ASP A 270 0.79 -1.24 13.21
C ASP A 270 0.00 0.03 13.55
N THR A 271 0.55 0.90 14.41
CA THR A 271 -0.12 2.17 14.73
C THR A 271 -0.10 3.20 13.59
N LEU A 272 0.93 3.19 12.74
CA LEU A 272 1.18 4.26 11.77
C LEU A 272 0.72 3.95 10.34
N LEU A 273 0.72 2.68 9.94
CA LEU A 273 0.60 2.27 8.55
C LEU A 273 -0.65 1.42 8.30
N ASP A 274 -1.10 1.39 7.04
CA ASP A 274 -2.19 0.51 6.61
C ASP A 274 -1.76 -0.96 6.71
N ALA A 275 -2.66 -1.83 7.17
CA ALA A 275 -2.48 -3.28 7.28
C ALA A 275 -1.96 -3.92 5.98
N LYS A 276 -2.28 -3.35 4.81
CA LYS A 276 -1.78 -3.83 3.51
C LYS A 276 -0.28 -3.64 3.32
N MET A 277 0.29 -2.58 3.90
CA MET A 277 1.70 -2.20 3.74
C MET A 277 2.55 -2.64 4.94
N LEU A 278 1.92 -3.00 6.06
CA LEU A 278 2.55 -3.32 7.34
C LEU A 278 3.67 -4.36 7.20
N SER A 279 3.42 -5.49 6.54
CA SER A 279 4.43 -6.55 6.43
C SER A 279 5.68 -6.10 5.68
N LEU A 280 5.49 -5.31 4.61
CA LEU A 280 6.60 -4.78 3.80
C LEU A 280 7.38 -3.71 4.56
N ALA A 281 6.68 -2.80 5.25
CA ALA A 281 7.28 -1.73 6.05
C ALA A 281 8.09 -2.28 7.22
N PHE A 282 7.48 -3.20 7.95
CA PHE A 282 8.09 -3.84 9.11
C PHE A 282 9.36 -4.57 8.69
N MET A 283 9.27 -5.41 7.64
CA MET A 283 10.42 -6.13 7.11
C MET A 283 11.54 -5.18 6.68
N GLY A 284 11.22 -4.13 5.91
CA GLY A 284 12.21 -3.15 5.46
C GLY A 284 12.90 -2.40 6.62
N SER A 285 12.23 -2.30 7.77
CA SER A 285 12.77 -1.62 8.96
C SER A 285 13.67 -2.52 9.81
N ILE A 286 13.35 -3.82 9.93
CA ILE A 286 14.09 -4.75 10.81
C ILE A 286 15.24 -5.48 10.13
N MET A 287 15.24 -5.62 8.80
CA MET A 287 16.29 -6.37 8.09
C MET A 287 17.68 -5.76 8.22
N PRO A 288 17.90 -4.44 8.05
CA PRO A 288 19.24 -3.88 8.19
C PRO A 288 19.87 -4.07 9.59
N PRO A 289 19.15 -3.84 10.71
CA PRO A 289 19.64 -4.20 12.05
C PRO A 289 19.96 -5.70 12.21
N ILE A 290 19.13 -6.59 11.64
CA ILE A 290 19.35 -8.03 11.69
C ILE A 290 20.62 -8.40 10.90
N GLU A 291 20.83 -7.86 9.72
CA GLU A 291 22.05 -8.10 8.92
C GLU A 291 23.31 -7.68 9.68
N GLN A 292 23.28 -6.52 10.37
CA GLN A 292 24.37 -6.07 11.24
C GLN A 292 24.62 -7.04 12.40
N TRP A 293 23.55 -7.58 12.99
CA TRP A 293 23.63 -8.61 14.04
C TRP A 293 24.20 -9.94 13.53
N VAL A 294 23.80 -10.41 12.36
CA VAL A 294 24.37 -11.62 11.77
C VAL A 294 25.86 -11.43 11.47
N GLU A 295 26.25 -10.27 10.95
CA GLU A 295 27.66 -9.96 10.71
C GLU A 295 28.48 -9.95 12.00
N ALA A 296 27.91 -9.41 13.08
CA ALA A 296 28.52 -9.48 14.39
C ALA A 296 28.75 -10.93 14.84
N GLY A 297 27.73 -11.79 14.71
CA GLY A 297 27.85 -13.20 15.10
C GLY A 297 28.87 -13.97 14.26
N ARG A 298 28.91 -13.74 12.94
CA ARG A 298 29.94 -14.34 12.05
C ARG A 298 31.36 -13.92 12.44
N SER A 299 31.53 -12.65 12.80
CA SER A 299 32.82 -12.12 13.28
C SER A 299 33.27 -12.77 14.59
N ILE A 300 32.35 -13.04 15.51
CA ILE A 300 32.63 -13.80 16.74
C ILE A 300 33.09 -15.22 16.39
N VAL A 301 32.34 -15.97 15.58
CA VAL A 301 32.72 -17.34 15.17
C VAL A 301 34.11 -17.36 14.52
N LYS A 302 34.43 -16.37 13.68
CA LYS A 302 35.75 -16.25 13.03
C LYS A 302 36.87 -15.96 14.05
N ARG A 303 36.61 -15.17 15.08
CA ARG A 303 37.57 -14.84 16.14
C ARG A 303 37.89 -16.05 17.00
N VAL A 304 36.87 -16.78 17.45
CA VAL A 304 37.07 -17.97 18.28
C VAL A 304 37.82 -19.07 17.52
N LYS A 305 37.60 -19.20 16.21
CA LYS A 305 38.40 -20.10 15.36
C LYS A 305 39.89 -19.75 15.32
N LYS A 306 40.26 -18.48 15.53
CA LYS A 306 41.66 -18.03 15.62
C LYS A 306 42.23 -18.16 17.02
N SER A 307 41.40 -18.06 18.06
CA SER A 307 41.79 -18.08 19.48
C SER A 307 40.90 -19.06 20.27
N TYR A 308 41.12 -20.36 20.07
CA TYR A 308 40.26 -21.43 20.60
C TYR A 308 40.42 -21.70 22.10
N MET A 309 41.30 -20.99 22.81
CA MET A 309 41.61 -21.27 24.23
C MET A 309 40.99 -20.27 25.23
N SER A 310 40.74 -19.03 24.80
CA SER A 310 40.19 -17.96 25.66
C SER A 310 38.67 -17.80 25.53
N GLU A 311 38.10 -18.09 24.35
CA GLU A 311 36.72 -17.66 24.01
C GLU A 311 35.70 -18.79 23.83
N VAL A 312 36.07 -20.05 24.06
CA VAL A 312 35.16 -21.20 23.87
C VAL A 312 33.93 -21.13 24.78
N GLY A 313 34.08 -20.63 26.01
CA GLY A 313 32.96 -20.44 26.93
C GLY A 313 31.91 -19.45 26.42
N ILE A 314 32.33 -18.44 25.64
CA ILE A 314 31.44 -17.45 25.03
C ILE A 314 30.54 -18.10 23.99
N LEU A 315 31.08 -19.03 23.17
CA LEU A 315 30.28 -19.70 22.14
C LEU A 315 29.17 -20.54 22.74
N PHE A 316 29.43 -21.31 23.79
CA PHE A 316 28.41 -22.14 24.42
C PHE A 316 27.28 -21.31 25.02
N ASP A 317 27.64 -20.24 25.71
CA ASP A 317 26.67 -19.35 26.33
C ASP A 317 25.83 -18.59 25.28
N ILE A 318 26.45 -18.15 24.17
CA ILE A 318 25.72 -17.60 23.03
C ILE A 318 24.78 -18.65 22.42
N VAL A 319 25.23 -19.89 22.23
CA VAL A 319 24.39 -20.96 21.67
C VAL A 319 23.16 -21.21 22.56
N GLU A 320 23.35 -21.37 23.86
CA GLU A 320 22.26 -21.60 24.83
C GLU A 320 21.26 -20.43 24.86
N SER A 321 21.78 -19.20 24.91
CA SER A 321 20.95 -17.99 24.88
C SER A 321 20.20 -17.82 23.55
N LEU A 322 20.85 -18.13 22.43
CA LEU A 322 20.25 -18.00 21.10
C LEU A 322 19.18 -19.08 20.88
N GLU A 323 19.40 -20.32 21.35
CA GLU A 323 18.39 -21.38 21.36
C GLU A 323 17.15 -20.97 22.13
N THR A 324 17.33 -20.38 23.31
CA THR A 324 16.21 -19.83 24.11
C THR A 324 15.48 -18.70 23.38
N SER A 325 16.22 -17.91 22.60
CA SER A 325 15.68 -16.76 21.85
C SER A 325 15.01 -17.14 20.53
N MET A 326 15.18 -18.37 20.03
CA MET A 326 14.66 -18.79 18.72
C MET A 326 13.15 -18.63 18.58
N GLY A 327 12.36 -19.00 19.60
CA GLY A 327 10.91 -18.82 19.56
C GLY A 327 10.49 -17.33 19.44
N THR A 328 11.31 -16.42 19.97
CA THR A 328 11.09 -14.98 19.80
C THR A 328 11.43 -14.54 18.38
N PHE A 329 12.52 -15.03 17.79
CA PHE A 329 12.83 -14.77 16.39
C PHE A 329 11.72 -15.29 15.47
N GLU A 330 11.23 -16.51 15.67
CA GLU A 330 10.11 -17.07 14.90
C GLU A 330 8.87 -16.19 14.97
N SER A 331 8.54 -15.69 16.17
CA SER A 331 7.44 -14.73 16.35
C SER A 331 7.67 -13.43 15.56
N VAL A 332 8.88 -12.85 15.61
CA VAL A 332 9.23 -11.63 14.87
C VAL A 332 9.18 -11.84 13.35
N TYR A 333 9.76 -12.94 12.85
CA TYR A 333 9.72 -13.26 11.42
C TYR A 333 8.32 -13.67 10.94
N GLY A 334 7.50 -14.25 11.82
CA GLY A 334 6.10 -14.55 11.56
C GLY A 334 5.26 -13.29 11.30
N LEU A 335 5.49 -12.22 12.06
CA LEU A 335 4.88 -10.91 11.83
C LEU A 335 5.29 -10.33 10.45
N ALA A 336 6.51 -10.62 10.00
CA ALA A 336 7.00 -10.25 8.67
C ALA A 336 6.56 -11.18 7.52
N ARG A 337 5.71 -12.20 7.80
CA ARG A 337 5.25 -13.23 6.83
C ARG A 337 6.39 -13.95 6.07
N ARG A 338 7.53 -14.19 6.72
CA ARG A 338 8.69 -14.91 6.11
C ARG A 338 8.63 -16.43 6.36
N GLN A 339 9.40 -17.20 5.59
CA GLN A 339 9.54 -18.66 5.76
C GLN A 339 10.31 -19.05 7.05
N LYS A 340 10.20 -20.35 7.42
CA LYS A 340 10.75 -20.96 8.65
C LYS A 340 12.28 -20.93 8.78
N GLU A 341 13.02 -20.92 7.68
CA GLU A 341 14.49 -20.77 7.72
C GLU A 341 14.82 -19.28 7.65
N ASN A 342 15.31 -18.76 8.76
CA ASN A 342 15.64 -17.34 8.93
C ASN A 342 17.13 -17.18 9.28
N ASP A 343 17.64 -15.95 9.14
CA ASP A 343 19.06 -15.65 9.32
C ASP A 343 19.57 -16.02 10.74
N ALA A 344 18.67 -16.02 11.72
CA ALA A 344 18.96 -16.45 13.09
C ALA A 344 19.23 -17.97 13.18
N PHE A 345 18.48 -18.80 12.46
CA PHE A 345 18.70 -20.25 12.41
C PHE A 345 20.04 -20.59 11.74
N GLU A 346 20.37 -19.92 10.63
CA GLU A 346 21.67 -20.08 9.97
C GLU A 346 22.82 -19.67 10.88
N LEU A 347 22.66 -18.55 11.60
CA LEU A 347 23.67 -18.07 12.53
C LEU A 347 23.85 -19.03 13.72
N LEU A 348 22.76 -19.59 14.27
CA LEU A 348 22.83 -20.61 15.31
C LEU A 348 23.59 -21.85 14.83
N LYS A 349 23.33 -22.31 13.61
CA LYS A 349 24.08 -23.42 12.99
C LYS A 349 25.57 -23.09 12.87
N SER A 350 25.90 -21.86 12.49
CA SER A 350 27.28 -21.37 12.42
C SER A 350 27.97 -21.36 13.79
N PHE A 351 27.29 -20.90 14.84
CA PHE A 351 27.79 -20.94 16.22
C PHE A 351 28.03 -22.38 16.70
N LYS A 352 27.07 -23.29 16.48
CA LYS A 352 27.22 -24.72 16.81
C LYS A 352 28.40 -25.37 16.08
N ALA A 353 28.55 -25.09 14.78
CA ALA A 353 29.68 -25.58 13.99
C ALA A 353 31.02 -25.00 14.48
N GLY A 354 31.04 -23.71 14.88
CA GLY A 354 32.19 -23.06 15.51
C GLY A 354 32.59 -23.76 16.81
N ALA A 355 31.64 -24.01 17.70
CA ALA A 355 31.87 -24.69 18.98
C ALA A 355 32.31 -26.15 18.80
N MET A 356 31.73 -26.89 17.85
CA MET A 356 32.19 -28.25 17.53
C MET A 356 33.63 -28.24 17.01
N ARG A 357 33.99 -27.25 16.19
CA ARG A 357 35.32 -27.16 15.61
C ARG A 357 36.40 -26.92 16.67
N THR A 358 36.12 -26.15 17.72
CA THR A 358 37.10 -25.91 18.80
C THR A 358 37.47 -27.19 19.54
N PHE A 359 36.53 -28.14 19.71
CA PHE A 359 36.85 -29.47 20.27
C PHE A 359 37.76 -30.28 19.34
N ILE A 360 37.46 -30.27 18.04
CA ILE A 360 38.25 -31.00 17.04
C ILE A 360 39.68 -30.47 17.02
N ASP A 361 39.84 -29.14 17.01
CA ASP A 361 41.15 -28.50 17.00
C ASP A 361 41.93 -28.77 18.30
N PHE A 362 41.26 -28.75 19.46
CA PHE A 362 41.87 -29.14 20.74
C PHE A 362 42.35 -30.61 20.74
N LEU A 363 41.53 -31.55 20.27
CA LEU A 363 41.93 -32.96 20.18
C LEU A 363 43.10 -33.17 19.22
N ASN A 364 43.14 -32.44 18.11
CA ASN A 364 44.26 -32.47 17.18
C ASN A 364 45.53 -31.90 17.81
N GLU A 365 45.44 -30.84 18.61
CA GLU A 365 46.57 -30.29 19.36
C GLU A 365 47.13 -31.30 20.38
N LEU A 366 46.26 -31.98 21.14
CA LEU A 366 46.66 -33.03 22.09
C LEU A 366 47.32 -34.22 21.39
N ARG A 367 46.82 -34.59 20.21
CA ARG A 367 47.34 -35.73 19.43
C ARG A 367 48.66 -35.40 18.73
N ASN A 368 48.98 -34.13 18.53
CA ASN A 368 50.18 -33.71 17.82
C ASN A 368 51.43 -34.00 18.67
N GLN A 369 52.08 -35.14 18.40
CA GLN A 369 53.28 -35.60 19.10
C GLN A 369 54.50 -34.66 18.96
N ASN A 370 54.47 -33.75 17.98
CA ASN A 370 55.51 -32.73 17.76
C ASN A 370 55.18 -31.40 18.44
N ASN A 371 54.17 -31.34 19.30
CA ASN A 371 53.84 -30.13 20.03
C ASN A 371 54.90 -29.87 21.10
N VAL A 372 55.77 -28.88 20.86
CA VAL A 372 56.87 -28.46 21.75
C VAL A 372 56.39 -28.22 23.18
N LYS A 373 55.14 -27.77 23.34
CA LYS A 373 54.47 -27.51 24.63
C LYS A 373 54.28 -28.76 25.49
N TYR A 374 54.20 -29.93 24.87
CA TYR A 374 53.94 -31.22 25.54
C TYR A 374 55.09 -32.23 25.39
N GLN A 375 56.23 -31.80 24.83
CA GLN A 375 57.36 -32.68 24.55
C GLN A 375 58.34 -32.78 25.72
N ALA A 376 58.41 -31.75 26.58
CA ALA A 376 59.29 -31.71 27.73
C ALA A 376 58.66 -32.43 28.93
N MET A 377 59.23 -33.57 29.32
CA MET A 377 58.84 -34.24 30.57
C MET A 377 59.41 -33.50 31.79
N PRO A 378 58.62 -33.32 32.87
CA PRO A 378 59.12 -32.76 34.12
C PRO A 378 60.25 -33.62 34.70
N PRO A 379 61.42 -33.04 35.04
CA PRO A 379 62.57 -33.79 35.56
C PRO A 379 62.34 -34.35 36.98
N ASP A 380 61.35 -33.81 37.70
CA ASP A 380 60.95 -34.20 39.05
C ASP A 380 59.82 -35.25 39.07
N GLY A 381 59.34 -35.70 37.91
CA GLY A 381 58.21 -36.64 37.81
C GLY A 381 56.87 -36.02 38.24
N SER A 382 56.77 -34.69 38.31
CA SER A 382 55.52 -33.98 38.61
C SER A 382 54.47 -34.11 37.49
N VAL A 383 53.25 -33.66 37.78
CA VAL A 383 52.12 -33.74 36.84
C VAL A 383 52.45 -32.95 35.58
N HIS A 384 52.36 -33.62 34.43
CA HIS A 384 52.65 -33.02 33.14
C HIS A 384 51.65 -31.89 32.79
N GLN A 385 52.12 -30.83 32.14
CA GLN A 385 51.30 -29.66 31.77
C GLN A 385 50.08 -30.03 30.94
N LEU A 386 50.20 -31.05 30.09
CA LEU A 386 49.09 -31.68 29.35
C LEU A 386 47.91 -32.06 30.27
N THR A 387 48.18 -32.64 31.44
CA THR A 387 47.15 -33.04 32.38
C THR A 387 46.46 -31.81 32.98
N SER A 388 47.21 -30.75 33.29
CA SER A 388 46.63 -29.47 33.76
C SER A 388 45.72 -28.87 32.69
N ASP A 389 46.22 -28.70 31.46
CA ASP A 389 45.49 -28.09 30.34
C ASP A 389 44.20 -28.86 30.00
N VAL A 390 44.24 -30.21 30.02
CA VAL A 390 43.05 -31.06 29.83
C VAL A 390 42.05 -30.91 30.98
N THR A 391 42.53 -30.85 32.23
CA THR A 391 41.62 -30.67 33.38
C THR A 391 40.97 -29.30 33.40
N ASP A 392 41.69 -28.25 33.00
CA ASP A 392 41.17 -26.89 32.96
C ASP A 392 40.17 -26.69 31.81
N GLN A 393 40.42 -27.31 30.66
CA GLN A 393 39.45 -27.33 29.56
C GLN A 393 38.16 -28.06 29.95
N LYS A 394 38.26 -29.24 30.59
CA LYS A 394 37.08 -29.96 31.10
C LYS A 394 36.31 -29.19 32.18
N LYS A 395 37.00 -28.43 33.03
CA LYS A 395 36.35 -27.55 34.01
C LYS A 395 35.59 -26.42 33.32
N LYS A 396 36.16 -25.79 32.29
CA LYS A 396 35.47 -24.75 31.49
C LYS A 396 34.22 -25.29 30.80
N GLU A 397 34.31 -26.48 30.21
CA GLU A 397 33.17 -27.17 29.58
C GLU A 397 32.06 -27.48 30.60
N LYS A 398 32.41 -28.04 31.77
CA LYS A 398 31.45 -28.29 32.86
C LYS A 398 30.79 -27.02 33.39
N LYS A 399 31.53 -25.91 33.48
CA LYS A 399 31.00 -24.62 33.95
C LYS A 399 29.98 -24.03 32.97
N CYS A 400 30.11 -24.34 31.68
CA CYS A 400 29.16 -23.92 30.64
C CYS A 400 27.97 -24.88 30.49
N ASN A 401 28.05 -26.14 30.95
CA ASN A 401 26.96 -27.12 30.90
C ASN A 401 26.87 -27.98 32.18
N PRO A 402 26.20 -27.47 33.25
CA PRO A 402 26.13 -28.16 34.55
C PRO A 402 25.28 -29.44 34.53
N GLU A 403 24.39 -29.63 33.55
CA GLU A 403 23.46 -30.78 33.49
C GLU A 403 24.06 -32.04 32.86
N SER A 404 25.25 -31.98 32.26
CA SER A 404 25.93 -33.16 31.69
C SER A 404 26.50 -34.14 32.72
N GLY A 405 26.29 -33.89 34.02
CA GLY A 405 26.77 -34.72 35.13
C GLY A 405 25.99 -36.01 35.38
N SER A 406 24.82 -36.22 34.77
CA SER A 406 24.03 -37.45 34.92
C SER A 406 24.09 -38.34 33.68
N GLY A 407 25.29 -38.83 33.35
CA GLY A 407 25.46 -40.02 32.51
C GLY A 407 25.36 -41.29 33.36
N PRO A 408 24.81 -42.41 32.82
CA PRO A 408 24.42 -43.57 33.61
C PRO A 408 25.62 -44.18 34.32
N SER A 409 25.43 -44.47 35.60
CA SER A 409 26.40 -45.07 36.50
C SER A 409 27.05 -46.30 35.85
N ALA A 410 28.38 -46.27 35.75
CA ALA A 410 29.16 -47.43 35.35
C ALA A 410 28.98 -48.55 36.40
N GLN A 411 28.02 -49.45 36.16
CA GLN A 411 27.91 -50.69 36.90
C GLN A 411 29.06 -51.62 36.48
N ASN A 412 30.01 -51.74 37.40
CA ASN A 412 30.89 -52.89 37.66
C ASN A 412 30.65 -54.10 36.75
N ARG A 413 31.55 -54.33 35.78
CA ARG A 413 31.81 -55.67 35.26
C ARG A 413 33.03 -56.24 35.99
N ARG A 414 32.77 -56.99 37.05
CA ARG A 414 33.65 -58.08 37.49
C ARG A 414 32.86 -59.38 37.49
N SER A 415 33.21 -60.22 36.53
CA SER A 415 33.36 -61.68 36.61
C SER A 415 32.44 -62.45 37.56
N GLN A 416 31.58 -63.30 37.01
CA GLN A 416 31.52 -64.71 37.42
C GLN A 416 30.99 -65.58 36.27
N ALA A 417 31.68 -66.70 36.11
CA ALA A 417 31.47 -67.74 35.11
C ALA A 417 30.34 -68.71 35.52
N ALA A 418 30.14 -69.70 34.63
CA ALA A 418 29.18 -70.83 34.68
C ALA A 418 27.77 -70.46 34.21
N GLY A 419 27.15 -71.13 33.24
CA GLY A 419 27.47 -72.35 32.52
C GLY A 419 26.16 -72.93 31.96
N ARG A 420 26.25 -73.69 30.87
CA ARG A 420 25.16 -74.41 30.14
C ARG A 420 24.19 -73.50 29.38
N GLY A 421 23.79 -73.76 28.15
CA GLY A 421 24.03 -74.89 27.24
C GLY A 421 23.09 -74.71 26.04
N GLY A 422 23.60 -74.96 24.84
CA GLY A 422 22.90 -75.31 23.59
C GLY A 422 21.58 -74.63 23.22
N ARG A 423 21.55 -73.95 22.07
CA ARG A 423 21.15 -74.56 20.78
C ARG A 423 21.10 -73.52 19.66
N ASN A 424 21.47 -74.03 18.49
CA ASN A 424 21.41 -73.47 17.13
C ASN A 424 20.18 -72.59 16.81
N ALA A 425 20.40 -71.62 15.92
CA ALA A 425 19.80 -71.53 14.57
C ALA A 425 19.41 -70.07 14.21
N ILE A 426 20.01 -69.51 13.14
CA ILE A 426 19.36 -69.19 11.84
C ILE A 426 18.59 -67.84 11.91
N VAL A 427 19.18 -66.75 11.42
CA VAL A 427 19.06 -66.19 10.05
C VAL A 427 17.68 -65.60 9.76
N GLN A 428 17.63 -64.27 9.63
CA GLN A 428 17.00 -63.42 8.59
C GLN A 428 16.77 -62.02 9.19
N HIS A 429 17.49 -61.01 8.68
CA HIS A 429 16.97 -60.04 7.71
C HIS A 429 15.64 -59.43 8.13
N TYR A 430 15.60 -58.12 8.33
CA TYR A 430 14.59 -57.24 7.71
C TYR A 430 14.95 -55.78 8.04
N ILE A 431 15.16 -55.01 6.98
CA ILE A 431 14.97 -53.56 6.78
C ILE A 431 15.79 -52.59 7.64
#